data_AF-A0A0L8GF63-F1
#
_entry.id   AF-A0A0L8GF63-F1
#
_cell.length_a   1.000
_cell.length_b   1.000
_cell.length_c   1.000
_cell.angle_alpha   90.00
_cell.angle_beta   90.00
_cell.angle_gamma   90.00
#
_symmetry.space_group_name_H-M   'P 1'
#
loop_
_entity.id
_entity.type
_entity.pdbx_description
1 polymer ?
#
loop_
_entity_poly.entity_id
_entity_poly.type
_entity_poly.pdbx_seq_one_letter_code
_entity_poly.pdbx_strand_id
1 'polypeptide(L)' 'IPQISYASTSIDLSDKTRFDYFSRVVPPDSYQAQAMVDIAKHFKWNYVSTLADEGNYGERGISAFEERAKTS' A
#
# COMPACT_ATOMS: atom_id res chain seq x y z
N ILE A 1 0.34 -5.21 -25.44
CA ILE A 1 -1.02 -4.62 -25.45
C ILE A 1 -1.20 -3.91 -24.12
N PRO A 2 -1.47 -2.58 -24.10
CA PRO A 2 -1.70 -1.84 -22.86
C PRO A 2 -2.93 -2.33 -22.10
N GLN A 3 -2.86 -2.42 -20.77
CA GLN A 3 -3.97 -2.73 -19.89
C GLN A 3 -4.15 -1.61 -18.86
N ILE A 4 -5.37 -1.11 -18.69
CA ILE A 4 -5.71 -0.09 -17.69
C ILE A 4 -6.75 -0.67 -16.72
N SER A 5 -6.38 -0.82 -15.45
CA SER A 5 -7.27 -1.34 -14.41
C SER A 5 -7.99 -0.22 -13.65
N TYR A 6 -9.25 -0.46 -13.30
CA TYR A 6 -10.06 0.42 -12.48
C TYR A 6 -10.16 0.00 -11.01
N ALA A 7 -9.69 -1.20 -10.65
CA ALA A 7 -9.92 -1.77 -9.30
C ALA A 7 -8.67 -2.42 -8.67
N SER A 8 -7.58 -2.60 -9.41
CA SER A 8 -6.40 -3.28 -8.89
C SER A 8 -5.50 -2.32 -8.09
N THR A 9 -5.48 -2.46 -6.77
CA THR A 9 -4.74 -1.54 -5.88
C THR A 9 -3.42 -2.10 -5.32
N SER A 10 -3.15 -3.40 -5.50
CA SER A 10 -1.88 -4.03 -5.09
C SER A 10 -0.65 -3.23 -5.49
N ILE A 11 0.29 -3.07 -4.55
CA ILE A 11 1.55 -2.35 -4.76
C ILE A 11 2.41 -3.04 -5.84
N ASP A 12 2.34 -4.37 -5.96
CA ASP A 12 3.17 -5.14 -6.90
C ASP A 12 2.96 -4.75 -8.36
N LEU A 13 1.74 -4.32 -8.71
CA LEU A 13 1.37 -3.92 -10.06
C LEU A 13 2.01 -2.58 -10.49
N SER A 14 2.67 -1.88 -9.57
CA SER A 14 3.48 -0.69 -9.88
C SER A 14 4.90 -1.04 -10.35
N ASP A 15 5.35 -2.30 -10.27
CA ASP A 15 6.67 -2.71 -10.77
C ASP A 15 6.69 -2.78 -12.30
N LYS A 16 7.22 -1.72 -12.93
CA LYS A 16 7.31 -1.60 -14.39
C LYS A 16 8.33 -2.54 -15.04
N THR A 17 9.25 -3.12 -14.28
CA THR A 17 10.16 -4.14 -14.82
C THR A 17 9.45 -5.46 -15.08
N ARG A 18 8.34 -5.72 -14.36
CA ARG A 18 7.50 -6.92 -14.48
C ARG A 18 6.19 -6.65 -15.22
N PHE A 19 5.64 -5.44 -15.10
CA PHE A 19 4.32 -5.05 -15.61
C PHE A 19 4.39 -3.76 -16.47
N ASP A 20 5.28 -3.75 -17.46
CA ASP A 20 5.56 -2.58 -18.32
C ASP A 20 4.29 -1.96 -18.94
N TYR A 21 3.39 -2.80 -19.46
CA TYR A 21 2.14 -2.39 -20.11
C TYR A 21 0.93 -2.18 -19.18
N PHE A 22 1.10 -2.34 -17.87
CA PHE A 22 0.01 -2.22 -16.90
C PHE A 22 -0.09 -0.80 -16.34
N SER A 23 -1.28 -0.21 -16.38
CA SER A 23 -1.60 1.06 -15.72
C SER A 23 -2.90 0.93 -14.93
N ARG A 24 -3.16 1.88 -14.04
CA ARG A 24 -4.40 1.94 -13.25
C ARG A 24 -4.85 3.36 -13.00
N VAL A 25 -6.16 3.55 -12.87
CA VAL A 25 -6.76 4.85 -12.50
C VAL A 25 -6.99 4.99 -10.99
N VAL A 26 -6.85 3.90 -10.24
CA VAL A 26 -6.92 3.88 -8.77
C VAL A 26 -5.53 3.95 -8.15
N PRO A 27 -5.37 4.56 -6.96
CA PRO A 27 -4.08 4.63 -6.31
C PRO A 27 -3.61 3.25 -5.81
N PRO A 28 -2.29 3.02 -5.70
CA PRO A 28 -1.74 1.89 -4.97
C PRO A 28 -2.12 1.90 -3.48
N ASP A 29 -2.15 0.74 -2.82
CA ASP A 29 -2.37 0.64 -1.37
C ASP A 29 -1.30 1.37 -0.54
N SER A 30 -0.14 1.67 -1.12
CA SER A 30 0.92 2.43 -0.46
C SER A 30 0.47 3.82 0.00
N TYR A 31 -0.51 4.43 -0.69
CA TYR A 31 -1.12 5.68 -0.26
C TYR A 31 -2.07 5.49 0.93
N GLN A 32 -2.79 4.37 1.00
CA GLN A 32 -3.63 4.03 2.15
C GLN A 32 -2.76 3.81 3.39
N ALA A 33 -1.64 3.10 3.24
CA ALA A 33 -0.66 2.90 4.31
C ALA A 33 -0.14 4.23 4.87
N GLN A 34 0.16 5.22 4.01
CA GLN A 34 0.54 6.56 4.47
C GLN A 34 -0.57 7.25 5.25
N ALA A 35 -1.80 7.23 4.74
CA ALA A 35 -2.93 7.85 5.42
C ALA A 35 -3.17 7.24 6.82
N MET A 36 -3.01 5.93 6.97
CA MET A 36 -3.11 5.26 8.29
C MET A 36 -2.03 5.74 9.26
N VAL A 37 -0.79 5.94 8.81
CA VAL A 37 0.30 6.50 9.63
C VAL A 37 -0.04 7.93 10.05
N ASP A 38 -0.53 8.76 9.13
CA ASP A 38 -0.88 10.15 9.40
C ASP A 38 -2.01 10.26 10.45
N ILE A 39 -3.00 9.36 10.38
CA ILE A 39 -4.07 9.25 11.39
C ILE A 39 -3.48 8.88 12.76
N ALA A 40 -2.65 7.84 12.83
CA ALA A 40 -2.04 7.41 14.10
C ALA A 40 -1.22 8.54 14.75
N LYS A 41 -0.47 9.29 13.93
CA LYS A 41 0.28 10.47 14.38
C LYS A 41 -0.62 11.59 14.87
N HIS A 42 -1.68 11.91 14.13
CA HIS A 42 -2.61 12.97 14.51
C HIS A 42 -3.19 12.74 15.91
N PHE A 43 -3.52 11.48 16.24
CA PHE A 43 -4.04 11.08 17.54
C PHE A 43 -2.97 10.69 18.57
N LYS A 44 -1.68 10.80 18.23
CA LYS A 44 -0.54 10.47 19.10
C LYS A 44 -0.56 9.03 19.61
N TRP A 45 -1.00 8.08 18.79
CA TRP A 45 -0.91 6.66 19.10
C TRP A 45 0.54 6.20 18.98
N ASN A 46 1.13 5.79 20.10
CA ASN A 46 2.50 5.30 20.19
C ASN A 46 2.61 3.76 20.15
N TYR A 47 1.46 3.07 20.16
CA TYR A 47 1.38 1.63 20.00
C TYR A 47 0.13 1.28 19.20
N VAL A 48 0.32 0.50 18.14
CA VAL A 48 -0.75 -0.01 17.27
C VAL A 48 -0.45 -1.46 16.93
N SER A 49 -1.48 -2.25 16.66
CA SER A 49 -1.36 -3.62 16.17
C SER A 49 -1.91 -3.71 14.75
N THR A 50 -1.26 -4.50 13.91
CA THR A 50 -1.66 -4.72 12.52
C THR A 50 -2.18 -6.14 12.33
N LEU A 51 -3.16 -6.30 11.45
CA LEU A 51 -3.66 -7.59 10.98
C LEU A 51 -3.79 -7.50 9.46
N ALA A 52 -3.31 -8.51 8.75
CA ALA A 52 -3.42 -8.62 7.30
C ALA A 52 -4.10 -9.93 6.94
N ASP A 53 -4.82 -9.91 5.82
CA ASP A 53 -5.16 -11.14 5.12
C ASP A 53 -3.89 -11.78 4.53
N GLU A 54 -3.87 -13.10 4.47
CA GLU A 54 -2.71 -13.86 3.97
C GLU A 54 -2.55 -13.65 2.46
N GLY A 55 -1.32 -13.40 2.02
CA GLY A 55 -0.97 -13.17 0.63
C GLY A 55 -0.54 -11.74 0.30
N ASN A 56 -0.04 -11.57 -0.93
CA ASN A 56 0.74 -10.39 -1.32
C ASN A 56 0.07 -9.05 -1.04
N TYR A 57 -1.26 -8.95 -1.17
CA TYR A 57 -1.98 -7.69 -0.94
C TYR A 57 -1.86 -7.23 0.53
N GLY A 58 -2.28 -8.09 1.46
CA GLY A 58 -2.26 -7.78 2.89
C GLY A 58 -0.85 -7.61 3.42
N GLU A 59 0.05 -8.53 3.07
CA GLU A 59 1.44 -8.52 3.54
C GLU A 59 2.22 -7.29 3.03
N ARG A 60 2.09 -6.94 1.74
CA ARG A 60 2.74 -5.74 1.18
C ARG A 60 2.14 -4.46 1.76
N GLY A 61 0.82 -4.43 1.96
CA GLY A 61 0.13 -3.31 2.58
C GLY A 61 0.63 -3.02 4.00
N ILE A 62 0.73 -4.04 4.85
CA ILE A 62 1.26 -3.88 6.22
C ILE A 62 2.75 -3.58 6.22
N SER A 63 3.55 -4.21 5.36
CA SER A 63 4.97 -3.88 5.23
C SER A 63 5.18 -2.40 4.88
N ALA A 64 4.36 -1.88 3.95
CA ALA A 64 4.36 -0.48 3.55
C ALA A 64 3.91 0.47 4.67
N PHE A 65 3.02 0.03 5.56
CA PHE A 65 2.62 0.77 6.76
C PHE A 65 3.74 0.79 7.79
N GLU A 66 4.34 -0.37 8.10
CA GLU A 66 5.43 -0.48 9.08
C GLU A 66 6.65 0.34 8.70
N GLU A 67 7.05 0.29 7.43
CA GLU A 67 8.14 1.11 6.91
C GLU A 67 7.85 2.59 7.16
N ARG A 68 6.67 3.05 6.72
CA ARG A 68 6.27 4.46 6.90
C ARG A 68 6.14 4.87 8.35
N ALA A 69 5.70 3.98 9.24
CA ALA A 69 5.54 4.27 10.66
C ALA A 69 6.92 4.42 11.36
N LYS A 70 7.94 3.69 10.91
CA LYS A 70 9.31 3.73 11.47
C LYS A 70 10.10 4.97 11.05
N THR A 71 9.92 5.45 9.82
CA THR A 71 10.70 6.56 9.24
C THR A 71 10.17 7.95 9.60
N SER A 72 9.27 8.04 10.58
CA SER A 72 8.21 9.04 10.65
C SER A 72 8.14 9.78 11.98
#